data_AF-A0A1M6M2Y8-F1
#
_entry.id   AF-A0A1M6M2Y8-F1
#
_cell.length_a   1.000
_cell.length_b   1.000
_cell.length_c   1.000
_cell.angle_alpha   90.00
_cell.angle_beta   90.00
_cell.angle_gamma   90.00
#
_symmetry.space_group_name_H-M   'P 1'
#
loop_
_entity.id
_entity.type
_entity.pdbx_description
1 polymer ?
#
loop_
_entity_poly.entity_id
_entity_poly.type
_entity_poly.pdbx_seq_one_letter_code
_entity_poly.pdbx_strand_id
1 'polypeptide(L)'
;MNFKGLVFGFLFFLIISNGQVYSQQCHSYRVINIDSTENYYLISVERNHRKFLIVSLKKPMKPQRKILLSESYCFQLLKHKWMQELPVNVSDIPTSLIIEGKTIWSTEDDYSVYSTKNLKGLNYVKRGSCPN
;
A
#
# COMPACT_ATOMS: atom_id res chain seq x y z
N MET A 1 -20.13 2.51 46.70
CA MET A 1 -19.52 2.57 45.35
C MET A 1 -20.33 1.65 44.44
N ASN A 2 -21.07 2.18 43.47
CA ASN A 2 -22.07 1.41 42.72
C ASN A 2 -21.40 0.48 41.70
N PHE A 3 -21.48 -0.83 41.93
CA PHE A 3 -20.91 -1.89 41.08
C PHE A 3 -21.28 -1.74 39.60
N LYS A 4 -22.49 -1.23 39.31
CA LYS A 4 -22.98 -0.96 37.95
C LYS A 4 -22.17 0.10 37.20
N GLY A 5 -21.65 1.12 37.89
CA GLY A 5 -20.83 2.18 37.27
C GLY A 5 -19.42 1.70 36.90
N LEU A 6 -18.89 0.75 37.67
CA LEU A 6 -17.57 0.15 37.44
C LEU A 6 -17.58 -0.75 36.20
N VAL A 7 -18.65 -1.52 36.00
CA VAL A 7 -18.83 -2.36 34.81
C VAL A 7 -18.99 -1.52 33.54
N PHE A 8 -19.74 -0.42 33.60
CA PHE A 8 -19.90 0.50 32.47
C PHE A 8 -18.57 1.19 32.10
N GLY A 9 -17.79 1.63 33.09
CA GLY A 9 -16.46 2.19 32.87
C GLY A 9 -15.50 1.21 32.22
N PHE A 10 -15.50 -0.05 32.66
CA PHE A 10 -14.66 -1.11 32.10
C PHE A 10 -15.02 -1.46 30.66
N LEU A 11 -16.32 -1.54 30.34
CA LEU A 11 -16.79 -1.74 28.96
C LEU A 11 -16.42 -0.58 28.04
N PHE A 12 -16.53 0.67 28.51
CA PHE A 12 -16.11 1.84 27.74
C PHE A 12 -14.60 1.86 27.50
N PHE A 13 -13.80 1.47 28.50
CA PHE A 13 -12.35 1.34 28.37
C PHE A 13 -11.96 0.25 27.37
N LEU A 14 -12.65 -0.89 27.36
CA LEU A 14 -12.42 -1.96 26.37
C LEU A 14 -12.75 -1.55 24.93
N ILE A 15 -13.77 -0.71 24.73
CA ILE A 15 -14.13 -0.18 23.41
C ILE A 15 -13.04 0.80 22.92
N ILE A 16 -12.51 1.65 23.81
CA ILE A 16 -11.43 2.59 23.47
C ILE A 16 -10.11 1.83 23.23
N SER A 17 -9.80 0.81 24.04
CA SER A 17 -8.53 0.06 23.93
C SER A 17 -8.50 -0.89 22.73
N ASN A 18 -9.64 -1.48 22.34
CA ASN A 18 -9.75 -2.27 21.11
C ASN A 18 -9.98 -1.41 19.86
N GLY A 19 -10.22 -0.11 20.04
CA GLY A 19 -10.24 0.89 18.99
C GLY A 19 -8.86 1.27 18.48
N GLN A 20 -7.89 0.35 18.42
CA GLN A 20 -6.77 0.48 17.49
C GLN A 20 -7.32 0.27 16.07
N VAL A 21 -8.10 1.25 15.61
CA VAL A 21 -8.28 1.51 14.20
C VAL A 21 -6.87 1.79 13.71
N TYR A 22 -6.21 0.79 13.14
CA TYR A 22 -5.02 0.96 12.33
C TYR A 22 -5.41 1.90 11.20
N SER A 23 -5.36 3.21 11.47
CA SER A 23 -5.44 4.22 10.45
C SER A 23 -4.21 3.94 9.60
N GLN A 24 -4.45 3.32 8.44
CA GLN A 24 -3.40 3.05 7.48
C GLN A 24 -2.92 4.43 7.03
N GLN A 25 -1.84 4.91 7.66
CA GLN A 25 -1.41 6.28 7.55
C GLN A 25 -1.06 6.57 6.10
N CYS A 26 -1.75 7.55 5.51
CA CYS A 26 -1.41 8.06 4.19
C CYS A 26 -0.12 8.88 4.32
N HIS A 27 0.84 8.64 3.43
CA HIS A 27 2.11 9.35 3.43
C HIS A 27 2.43 9.89 2.05
N SER A 28 3.23 10.94 1.98
CA SER A 28 3.78 11.46 0.73
C SER A 28 4.92 10.57 0.24
N TYR A 29 4.84 10.13 -1.02
CA TYR A 29 5.88 9.38 -1.71
C TYR A 29 6.20 10.06 -3.03
N ARG A 30 7.48 10.11 -3.38
CA ARG A 30 7.95 10.58 -4.69
C ARG A 30 7.91 9.44 -5.69
N VAL A 31 7.36 9.66 -6.88
CA VAL A 31 7.39 8.67 -7.97
C VAL A 31 8.77 8.70 -8.62
N ILE A 32 9.47 7.57 -8.62
CA ILE A 32 10.83 7.46 -9.15
C ILE A 32 10.89 6.71 -10.48
N ASN A 33 9.99 5.76 -10.70
CA ASN A 33 9.89 5.04 -11.95
C ASN A 33 8.43 4.61 -12.23
N ILE A 34 8.07 4.57 -13.51
CA ILE A 34 6.79 4.04 -13.97
C ILE A 34 7.08 3.09 -15.11
N ASP A 35 6.72 1.83 -14.91
CA ASP A 35 6.86 0.78 -15.90
C ASP A 35 5.50 0.09 -16.10
N SER A 36 5.39 -0.80 -17.08
CA SER A 36 4.16 -1.52 -17.37
C SER A 36 4.41 -2.92 -17.91
N THR A 37 3.46 -3.81 -17.62
CA THR A 37 3.31 -5.12 -18.25
C THR A 37 2.10 -5.09 -19.18
N GLU A 38 1.52 -6.22 -19.56
CA GLU A 38 0.28 -6.25 -20.33
C GLU A 38 -0.88 -5.62 -19.53
N ASN A 39 -1.15 -6.13 -18.32
CA ASN A 39 -2.31 -5.74 -17.53
C ASN A 39 -2.01 -4.82 -16.34
N TYR A 40 -0.73 -4.57 -16.02
CA TYR A 40 -0.35 -3.80 -14.84
C TYR A 40 0.56 -2.62 -15.15
N TYR A 41 0.46 -1.59 -14.30
CA TYR A 41 1.50 -0.59 -14.10
C TYR A 41 2.30 -0.96 -12.86
N LEU A 42 3.62 -0.84 -12.98
CA LEU A 42 4.60 -1.06 -11.94
C LEU A 42 5.20 0.30 -11.58
N ILE A 43 4.84 0.83 -10.42
CA ILE A 43 5.13 2.22 -10.05
C ILE A 43 6.06 2.19 -8.85
N SER A 44 7.34 2.47 -9.08
CA SER A 44 8.31 2.60 -8.01
C SER A 44 8.17 3.98 -7.37
N VAL A 45 8.04 4.00 -6.06
CA VAL A 45 7.94 5.22 -5.26
C VAL A 45 8.97 5.19 -4.13
N GLU A 46 9.40 6.35 -3.67
CA GLU A 46 10.33 6.46 -2.55
C GLU A 46 9.80 7.36 -1.44
N ARG A 47 10.18 7.04 -0.21
CA ARG A 47 10.03 7.89 0.97
C ARG A 47 11.17 7.61 1.94
N ASN A 48 11.84 8.65 2.42
CA ASN A 48 12.95 8.56 3.38
C ASN A 48 14.04 7.57 2.93
N HIS A 49 14.44 7.65 1.65
CA HIS A 49 15.40 6.73 1.00
C HIS A 49 14.98 5.25 0.95
N ARG A 50 13.77 4.91 1.40
CA ARG A 50 13.19 3.58 1.23
C ARG A 50 12.35 3.57 -0.02
N LYS A 51 12.47 2.49 -0.80
CA LYS A 51 11.74 2.34 -2.04
C LYS A 51 10.62 1.30 -1.89
N PHE A 52 9.53 1.53 -2.60
CA PHE A 52 8.32 0.74 -2.55
C PHE A 52 7.81 0.53 -3.96
N LEU A 53 7.30 -0.65 -4.29
CA LEU A 53 6.69 -0.93 -5.57
C LEU A 53 5.18 -0.97 -5.44
N ILE A 54 4.47 -0.11 -6.16
CA ILE A 54 3.01 -0.15 -6.26
C ILE A 54 2.64 -0.87 -7.56
N VAL A 55 1.79 -1.89 -7.45
CA VAL A 55 1.19 -2.56 -8.61
C VAL A 55 -0.25 -2.09 -8.77
N SER A 56 -0.58 -1.63 -9.97
CA SER A 56 -1.88 -1.03 -10.29
C SER A 56 -2.42 -1.59 -11.60
N LEU A 57 -3.63 -2.12 -11.59
CA LEU A 57 -4.26 -2.68 -12.79
C LEU A 57 -4.50 -1.59 -13.85
N LYS A 58 -4.20 -1.87 -15.11
CA LYS A 58 -4.61 -1.07 -16.26
C LYS A 58 -6.13 -1.15 -16.38
N LYS A 59 -6.82 -0.10 -15.96
CA LYS A 59 -8.26 0.06 -16.15
C LYS A 59 -8.52 1.15 -17.18
N PRO A 60 -9.44 0.95 -18.14
CA PRO A 60 -9.87 1.99 -19.04
C PRO A 60 -10.57 3.08 -18.21
N MET A 61 -9.95 4.26 -18.13
CA MET A 61 -10.49 5.41 -17.42
C MET A 61 -10.00 6.68 -18.11
N LYS A 62 -10.86 7.71 -18.19
CA LYS A 62 -10.43 9.04 -18.62
C LYS A 62 -9.47 9.61 -17.56
N PRO A 63 -8.20 9.90 -17.90
CA PRO A 63 -7.25 10.44 -16.93
C PRO A 63 -7.71 11.84 -16.53
N GLN A 64 -7.88 12.05 -15.23
CA GLN A 64 -8.14 13.38 -14.65
C GLN A 64 -6.85 13.98 -14.09
N ARG A 65 -6.05 13.16 -13.40
CA ARG A 65 -4.78 13.55 -12.81
C ARG A 65 -3.81 12.37 -12.88
N LYS A 66 -3.09 12.28 -13.98
CA LYS A 66 -2.05 11.25 -14.17
C LYS A 66 -0.90 11.52 -13.21
N ILE A 67 -0.37 10.48 -12.55
CA ILE A 67 0.88 10.61 -11.82
C ILE A 67 2.04 10.82 -12.78
N LEU A 68 3.02 11.63 -12.36
CA LEU A 68 4.20 11.97 -13.14
C LEU A 68 5.46 11.54 -12.41
N LEU A 69 6.54 11.31 -13.16
CA LEU A 69 7.85 11.04 -12.60
C LEU A 69 8.35 12.24 -11.81
N SER A 70 9.13 11.98 -10.76
CA SER A 70 9.68 12.96 -9.81
C SER A 70 8.68 13.79 -9.01
N GLU A 71 7.38 13.64 -9.25
CA GLU A 71 6.33 14.28 -8.46
C GLU A 71 5.98 13.48 -7.20
N SER A 72 5.50 14.18 -6.18
CA SER A 72 5.09 13.59 -4.91
C SER A 72 3.57 13.49 -4.80
N TYR A 73 3.11 12.33 -4.31
CA TYR A 73 1.69 12.06 -4.10
C TYR A 73 1.48 11.37 -2.76
N CYS A 74 0.35 11.67 -2.13
CA CYS A 74 -0.05 11.00 -0.91
C CYS A 74 -0.70 9.65 -1.23
N PHE A 75 -0.03 8.55 -0.86
CA PHE A 75 -0.51 7.19 -1.04
C PHE A 75 -0.74 6.50 0.30
N GLN A 76 -1.82 5.73 0.36
CA GLN A 76 -2.05 4.72 1.38
C GLN A 76 -1.61 3.37 0.81
N LEU A 77 -0.44 2.90 1.24
CA LEU A 77 0.14 1.64 0.75
C LEU A 77 -0.41 0.47 1.55
N LEU A 78 -0.95 -0.53 0.86
CA LEU A 78 -1.44 -1.78 1.41
C LEU A 78 -0.59 -2.91 0.87
N LYS A 79 -0.06 -3.78 1.74
CA LYS A 79 0.70 -4.96 1.27
C LYS A 79 -0.11 -5.71 0.22
N HIS A 80 0.52 -5.98 -0.92
CA HIS A 80 -0.18 -6.64 -2.03
C HIS A 80 -0.55 -8.07 -1.63
N LYS A 81 -1.67 -8.59 -2.14
CA LYS A 81 -2.13 -9.96 -1.85
C LYS A 81 -1.08 -11.02 -2.19
N TRP A 82 -0.32 -10.81 -3.25
CA TRP A 82 0.80 -11.68 -3.64
C TRP A 82 1.87 -11.83 -2.55
N MET A 83 2.05 -10.84 -1.68
CA MET A 83 2.98 -10.94 -0.55
C MET A 83 2.34 -11.61 0.67
N GLN A 84 1.01 -11.79 0.70
CA GLN A 84 0.30 -12.49 1.78
C GLN A 84 0.28 -14.00 1.56
N GLU A 85 0.47 -14.45 0.32
CA GLU A 85 0.49 -15.87 -0.07
C GLU A 85 1.89 -16.50 -0.02
N LEU A 86 2.91 -15.74 0.42
CA LEU A 86 4.26 -16.27 0.54
C LEU A 86 4.34 -17.33 1.65
N PRO A 87 4.99 -18.47 1.39
CA PRO A 87 5.16 -19.52 2.40
C PRO A 87 5.96 -19.00 3.60
N VAL A 88 5.58 -19.45 4.79
CA VAL A 88 6.20 -19.05 6.07
C VAL A 88 7.63 -19.62 6.20
N ASN A 89 7.95 -20.69 5.47
CA ASN A 89 9.26 -21.32 5.49
C ASN A 89 10.23 -20.60 4.56
N VAL A 90 11.39 -20.22 5.12
CA VAL A 90 12.45 -19.46 4.42
C VAL A 90 13.01 -20.21 3.20
N SER A 91 12.98 -21.54 3.20
CA SER A 91 13.43 -22.38 2.09
C SER A 91 12.57 -22.27 0.83
N ASP A 92 11.32 -21.83 0.99
CA ASP A 92 10.31 -21.84 -0.08
C ASP A 92 9.99 -20.41 -0.55
N ILE A 93 10.68 -19.40 -0.02
CA ILE A 93 10.48 -18.01 -0.42
C ILE A 93 11.04 -17.88 -1.85
N PRO A 94 10.19 -17.56 -2.85
CA PRO A 94 10.65 -17.34 -4.21
C PRO A 94 11.70 -16.22 -4.23
N THR A 95 12.83 -16.47 -4.89
CA THR A 95 13.94 -15.49 -5.03
C THR A 95 13.56 -14.28 -5.87
N SER A 96 12.48 -14.39 -6.65
CA SER A 96 11.90 -13.31 -7.42
C SER A 96 10.40 -13.48 -7.63
N LEU A 97 9.69 -12.37 -7.76
CA LEU A 97 8.30 -12.33 -8.17
C LEU A 97 8.23 -11.89 -9.63
N ILE A 98 7.65 -12.73 -10.48
CA ILE A 98 7.48 -12.47 -11.91
C ILE A 98 5.99 -12.25 -12.20
N ILE A 99 5.68 -11.19 -12.93
CA ILE A 99 4.33 -10.90 -13.42
C ILE A 99 4.41 -10.77 -14.94
N GLU A 100 3.65 -11.59 -15.65
CA GLU A 100 3.53 -11.52 -17.12
C GLU A 100 4.90 -11.55 -17.80
N GLY A 101 5.80 -12.42 -17.32
CA GLY A 101 7.17 -12.56 -17.84
C GLY A 101 8.15 -11.48 -17.42
N LYS A 102 7.74 -10.51 -16.59
CA LYS A 102 8.59 -9.44 -16.07
C LYS A 102 8.91 -9.65 -14.59
N THR A 103 10.19 -9.68 -14.25
CA THR A 103 10.64 -9.68 -12.85
C THR A 103 10.29 -8.34 -12.22
N ILE A 104 9.47 -8.35 -11.17
CA ILE A 104 8.99 -7.14 -10.49
C ILE A 104 9.62 -6.95 -9.11
N TRP A 105 10.13 -8.02 -8.53
CA TRP A 105 10.81 -8.01 -7.24
C TRP A 105 11.80 -9.16 -7.25
N SER A 106 12.99 -8.95 -6.70
CA SER A 106 13.95 -9.99 -6.38
C SER A 106 14.39 -9.84 -4.93
N THR A 107 14.93 -10.89 -4.33
CA THR A 107 15.53 -10.83 -2.98
C THR A 107 16.72 -9.87 -2.89
N GLU A 108 17.32 -9.49 -4.03
CA GLU A 108 18.35 -8.44 -4.13
C GLU A 108 17.75 -7.03 -4.13
N ASP A 109 16.45 -6.91 -4.42
CA ASP A 109 15.74 -5.65 -4.44
C ASP A 109 15.03 -5.39 -3.10
N ASP A 110 15.36 -4.25 -2.48
CA ASP A 110 14.76 -3.80 -1.22
C ASP A 110 13.26 -3.38 -1.31
N TYR A 111 12.59 -3.62 -2.46
CA TYR A 111 11.19 -3.19 -2.61
C TYR A 111 10.24 -4.17 -1.93
N SER A 112 9.37 -3.68 -1.05
CA SER A 112 8.13 -4.39 -0.76
C SER A 112 7.07 -4.09 -1.83
N VAL A 113 6.20 -5.06 -2.13
CA VAL A 113 5.14 -4.93 -3.14
C VAL A 113 3.81 -4.52 -2.50
N TYR A 114 3.19 -3.47 -3.03
CA TYR A 114 1.99 -2.83 -2.51
C TYR A 114 0.92 -2.62 -3.56
N SER A 115 -0.29 -2.41 -3.08
CA SER A 115 -1.41 -1.81 -3.81
C SER A 115 -1.83 -0.52 -3.11
N THR A 116 -2.57 0.34 -3.80
CA THR A 116 -3.18 1.52 -3.18
C THR A 116 -4.55 1.82 -3.78
N LYS A 117 -5.46 2.31 -2.95
CA LYS A 117 -6.78 2.81 -3.39
C LYS A 117 -6.70 4.23 -3.95
N ASN A 118 -5.57 4.91 -3.77
CA ASN A 118 -5.31 6.25 -4.28
C ASN A 118 -4.90 6.25 -5.76
N LEU A 119 -4.80 5.09 -6.40
CA LEU A 119 -4.49 4.93 -7.81
C LEU A 119 -5.53 4.05 -8.51
N LYS A 120 -5.87 4.45 -9.73
CA LYS A 120 -6.58 3.61 -10.71
C LYS A 120 -5.79 3.65 -12.02
N GLY A 121 -5.05 2.58 -12.30
CA GLY A 121 -3.99 2.64 -13.31
C GLY A 121 -2.93 3.67 -12.88
N LEU A 122 -2.67 4.65 -13.75
CA LEU A 122 -1.80 5.81 -13.45
C LEU A 122 -2.57 7.04 -12.97
N ASN A 123 -3.90 6.96 -12.84
CA ASN A 123 -4.68 8.11 -12.41
C ASN A 123 -4.71 8.22 -10.88
N TYR A 124 -4.21 9.33 -10.37
CA TYR A 124 -4.29 9.69 -8.96
C TYR A 124 -5.73 10.02 -8.57
N VAL A 125 -6.21 9.37 -7.51
CA VAL A 125 -7.53 9.58 -6.93
C VAL A 125 -7.33 9.96 -5.46
N LYS A 126 -7.53 11.26 -5.15
CA LYS A 126 -7.53 11.74 -3.77
C LYS A 126 -8.77 11.17 -3.07
N ARG A 127 -8.59 10.12 -2.28
CA ARG A 127 -9.62 9.60 -1.35
C ARG A 127 -9.28 10.12 0.04
N GLY A 128 -10.26 10.74 0.70
CA GLY A 128 -10.09 11.42 1.98
C GLY A 128 -9.41 10.53 3.03
N SER A 129 -8.59 11.16 3.88
CA SER A 129 -7.62 10.62 4.86
C SER A 129 -6.12 10.75 4.51
N CYS A 130 -5.75 11.64 3.58
CA CYS A 130 -4.37 12.11 3.50
C CYS A 130 -4.30 13.52 4.12
N PRO A 131 -3.60 13.71 5.26
CA PRO A 131 -3.38 15.04 5.82
C PRO A 131 -2.65 15.91 4.79
N ASN A 132 -3.07 17.17 4.69
CA ASN A 132 -2.43 18.18 3.84
C ASN A 132 -1.07 18.59 4.43
#